data_AF-A0A455UBF7-F1
#
_entry.id   AF-A0A455UBF7-F1
#
_cell.length_a   1.000
_cell.length_b   1.000
_cell.length_c   1.000
_cell.angle_alpha   90.00
_cell.angle_beta   90.00
_cell.angle_gamma   90.00
#
_symmetry.space_group_name_H-M   'P 1'
#
loop_
_entity.id
_entity.type
_entity.pdbx_description
1 polymer ?
#
loop_
_entity_poly.entity_id
_entity_poly.type
_entity_poly.pdbx_seq_one_letter_code
_entity_poly.pdbx_strand_id
1 'polypeptide(L)'
;MLNPTDDRIDDSFTLLSKTGDVVRGHRLAALSPLADHLYEAFEDEVLFDIYYSGDTLKSLSYTEIFSQGLMISPCHDKLRYRLAEMALEDDDAPVTADMILSGERLDKYRLLPGFETHELDVVVFLPGTNIIDMYVDFERLRELVYNENAIVKPHPISSAGLMHRLESMFPGRVASRRESGYDMLCRAKRVCVTTNSEMGLMAILMNKDVEVIDRSNAQRPIYKQIYDAVMHQSDRKIALEKVLGSRHAGFYWTWQDKGRAEQIVTAIRNAANA
;
A
#
# COMPACT_ATOMS: atom_id res chain seq x y z
N MET A 1 -14.96 -21.96 -18.11
CA MET A 1 -13.92 -20.92 -18.13
C MET A 1 -14.36 -19.87 -17.14
N LEU A 2 -13.58 -19.64 -16.09
CA LEU A 2 -13.85 -18.54 -15.15
C LEU A 2 -13.65 -17.24 -15.91
N ASN A 3 -14.66 -16.37 -15.86
CA ASN A 3 -14.57 -15.04 -16.43
C ASN A 3 -13.61 -14.24 -15.52
N PRO A 4 -12.54 -13.62 -16.02
CA PRO A 4 -11.61 -12.83 -15.20
C PRO A 4 -12.25 -11.63 -14.48
N THR A 5 -13.53 -11.36 -14.74
CA THR A 5 -14.34 -10.29 -14.14
C THR A 5 -14.80 -10.55 -12.71
N ASP A 6 -14.52 -11.72 -12.13
CA ASP A 6 -15.07 -12.12 -10.82
C ASP A 6 -14.06 -12.02 -9.67
N ASP A 7 -12.83 -11.55 -9.91
CA ASP A 7 -11.87 -11.30 -8.84
C ASP A 7 -12.31 -10.11 -7.98
N ARG A 8 -12.89 -10.40 -6.80
CA ARG A 8 -13.46 -9.43 -5.88
C ARG A 8 -12.82 -9.50 -4.50
N ILE A 9 -12.90 -8.39 -3.77
CA ILE A 9 -12.35 -8.24 -2.41
C ILE A 9 -12.96 -9.21 -1.38
N ASP A 10 -14.15 -9.75 -1.67
CA ASP A 10 -14.92 -10.68 -0.86
C ASP A 10 -15.06 -12.08 -1.47
N ASP A 11 -14.50 -12.32 -2.66
CA ASP A 11 -14.52 -13.66 -3.26
C ASP A 11 -13.55 -14.61 -2.56
N SER A 12 -14.06 -15.72 -2.04
CA SER A 12 -13.26 -16.65 -1.23
C SER A 12 -12.13 -17.31 -2.03
N PHE A 13 -12.29 -17.52 -3.34
CA PHE A 13 -11.27 -18.12 -4.18
C PHE A 13 -10.16 -17.11 -4.51
N THR A 14 -10.52 -15.88 -4.88
CA THR A 14 -9.58 -14.77 -5.08
C THR A 14 -8.76 -14.53 -3.81
N LEU A 15 -9.40 -14.53 -2.64
CA LEU A 15 -8.69 -14.37 -1.37
C LEU A 15 -7.75 -15.53 -1.07
N LEU A 16 -8.21 -16.78 -1.22
CA LEU A 16 -7.36 -17.95 -1.00
C LEU A 16 -6.15 -17.95 -1.95
N SER A 17 -6.35 -17.60 -3.22
CA SER A 17 -5.27 -17.57 -4.22
C SER A 17 -4.23 -16.47 -3.93
N LYS A 18 -4.67 -15.30 -3.43
CA LYS A 18 -3.78 -14.16 -3.14
C LYS A 18 -3.10 -14.28 -1.77
N THR A 19 -3.77 -14.79 -0.74
CA THR A 19 -3.25 -14.78 0.65
C THR A 19 -2.85 -16.15 1.19
N GLY A 20 -3.19 -17.24 0.49
CA GLY A 20 -2.94 -18.60 0.96
C GLY A 20 -3.63 -18.88 2.30
N ASP A 21 -2.88 -19.46 3.24
CA ASP A 21 -3.35 -19.81 4.58
C ASP A 21 -3.34 -18.64 5.58
N VAL A 22 -2.91 -17.44 5.16
CA VAL A 22 -2.84 -16.27 6.04
C VAL A 22 -4.22 -15.64 6.21
N VAL A 23 -4.71 -15.64 7.45
CA VAL A 23 -6.03 -15.09 7.79
C VAL A 23 -6.03 -13.56 7.75
N ARG A 24 -6.97 -12.99 7.00
CA ARG A 24 -7.21 -11.54 6.90
C ARG A 24 -7.89 -10.95 8.14
N GLY A 25 -7.69 -9.66 8.36
CA GLY A 25 -8.37 -8.88 9.39
C GLY A 25 -9.89 -8.85 9.17
N HIS A 26 -10.68 -8.89 10.25
CA HIS A 26 -12.15 -8.91 10.17
C HIS A 26 -12.73 -7.61 9.58
N ARG A 27 -12.02 -6.48 9.74
CA ARG A 27 -12.45 -5.15 9.29
C ARG A 27 -12.49 -5.02 7.77
N LEU A 28 -11.75 -5.85 7.04
CA LEU A 28 -11.71 -5.80 5.57
C LEU A 28 -13.06 -6.16 4.94
N ALA A 29 -13.95 -6.85 5.68
CA ALA A 29 -15.33 -7.09 5.23
C ALA A 29 -16.11 -5.79 5.03
N ALA A 30 -15.79 -4.72 5.77
CA ALA A 30 -16.42 -3.40 5.62
C ALA A 30 -16.04 -2.70 4.30
N LEU A 31 -15.04 -3.21 3.57
CA LEU A 31 -14.59 -2.63 2.30
C LEU A 31 -15.35 -3.17 1.09
N SER A 32 -16.07 -4.29 1.21
CA SER A 32 -16.86 -4.86 0.10
C SER A 32 -17.92 -3.88 -0.44
N PRO A 33 -18.73 -3.20 0.41
CA PRO A 33 -19.69 -2.21 -0.08
C PRO A 33 -19.07 -1.03 -0.85
N LEU A 34 -17.83 -0.64 -0.51
CA LEU A 34 -17.13 0.43 -1.24
C LEU A 34 -16.77 0.00 -2.66
N ALA A 35 -16.44 -1.28 -2.84
CA ALA A 35 -16.16 -1.84 -4.16
C ALA A 35 -17.44 -1.87 -5.02
N ASP A 36 -18.59 -2.21 -4.44
CA ASP A 36 -19.89 -2.16 -5.15
C ASP A 36 -20.17 -0.78 -5.73
N HIS A 37 -19.94 0.29 -4.95
CA HIS A 37 -20.11 1.66 -5.46
C HIS A 37 -19.16 1.99 -6.62
N LEU A 38 -17.96 1.41 -6.65
CA LEU A 38 -17.02 1.57 -7.75
C LEU A 38 -17.50 0.85 -9.02
N TYR A 39 -18.01 -0.38 -8.89
CA TYR A 39 -18.63 -1.11 -10.01
C TYR A 39 -19.87 -0.39 -10.55
N GLU A 40 -20.63 0.28 -9.69
CA GLU A 40 -21.77 1.12 -10.12
C GLU A 40 -21.30 2.40 -10.83
N ALA A 41 -20.20 3.01 -10.39
CA ALA A 41 -19.72 4.29 -10.91
C ALA A 41 -18.91 4.18 -12.22
N PHE A 42 -18.30 3.02 -12.49
CA PHE A 42 -17.44 2.81 -13.66
C PHE A 42 -17.98 1.68 -14.56
N GLU A 43 -18.41 2.04 -15.76
CA GLU A 43 -19.06 1.13 -16.71
C GLU A 43 -18.11 0.13 -17.39
N ASP A 44 -16.81 0.44 -17.42
CA ASP A 44 -15.80 -0.45 -18.00
C ASP A 44 -15.23 -1.41 -16.94
N GLU A 45 -14.03 -1.92 -17.16
CA GLU A 45 -13.48 -3.00 -16.34
C GLU A 45 -12.95 -2.50 -14.98
N VAL A 46 -13.33 -3.16 -13.89
CA VAL A 46 -12.85 -2.87 -12.53
C VAL A 46 -12.14 -4.11 -11.97
N LEU A 47 -10.88 -3.96 -11.59
CA LEU A 47 -9.96 -5.05 -11.25
C LEU A 47 -9.50 -4.99 -9.80
N PHE A 48 -9.67 -6.07 -9.04
CA PHE A 48 -9.19 -6.15 -7.67
C PHE A 48 -7.72 -6.59 -7.58
N ASP A 49 -6.87 -5.70 -7.07
CA ASP A 49 -5.47 -5.98 -6.74
C ASP A 49 -4.70 -6.57 -7.95
N ILE A 50 -5.06 -6.10 -9.14
CA ILE A 50 -4.44 -6.40 -10.43
C ILE A 50 -4.18 -5.07 -11.11
N TYR A 51 -2.94 -4.87 -11.55
CA TYR A 51 -2.54 -3.65 -12.23
C TYR A 51 -1.78 -3.94 -13.52
N TYR A 52 -2.05 -3.12 -14.52
CA TYR A 52 -1.26 -3.02 -15.74
C TYR A 52 -1.32 -1.57 -16.24
N SER A 53 -0.43 -1.19 -17.17
CA SER A 53 -0.51 0.10 -17.84
C SER A 53 -0.94 -0.10 -19.28
N GLY A 54 -2.16 0.32 -19.61
CA GLY A 54 -2.63 0.49 -20.98
C GLY A 54 -2.42 1.90 -21.50
N ASP A 55 -2.67 2.09 -22.80
CA ASP A 55 -2.57 3.40 -23.48
C ASP A 55 -3.87 4.23 -23.40
N THR A 56 -4.95 3.65 -22.88
CA THR A 56 -6.28 4.28 -22.78
C THR A 56 -6.92 3.93 -21.44
N LEU A 57 -7.83 4.78 -20.97
CA LEU A 57 -8.63 4.51 -19.77
C LEU A 57 -9.70 3.46 -20.10
N LYS A 58 -9.37 2.18 -19.94
CA LYS A 58 -10.30 1.05 -20.11
C LYS A 58 -10.62 0.31 -18.82
N SER A 59 -9.73 0.43 -17.84
CA SER A 59 -9.87 -0.30 -16.59
C SER A 59 -9.41 0.54 -15.41
N LEU A 60 -10.08 0.33 -14.28
CA LEU A 60 -9.65 0.78 -12.98
C LEU A 60 -9.16 -0.42 -12.18
N SER A 61 -8.06 -0.23 -11.45
CA SER A 61 -7.60 -1.15 -10.42
C SER A 61 -7.98 -0.57 -9.06
N TYR A 62 -8.36 -1.43 -8.13
CA TYR A 62 -8.50 -1.03 -6.73
C TYR A 62 -7.78 -2.01 -5.81
N THR A 63 -7.21 -1.49 -4.74
CA THR A 63 -6.65 -2.28 -3.64
C THR A 63 -7.03 -1.65 -2.31
N GLU A 64 -6.86 -2.42 -1.26
CA GLU A 64 -7.16 -2.01 0.10
C GLU A 64 -6.06 -1.09 0.64
N ILE A 65 -6.44 -0.11 1.46
CA ILE A 65 -5.50 0.79 2.11
C ILE A 65 -5.88 1.02 3.58
N PHE A 66 -4.89 0.92 4.47
CA PHE A 66 -4.96 1.10 5.92
C PHE A 66 -6.03 0.28 6.61
N SER A 67 -6.45 -0.83 5.99
CA SER A 67 -7.60 -1.65 6.40
C SER A 67 -8.91 -0.87 6.59
N GLN A 68 -9.04 0.32 5.98
CA GLN A 68 -10.11 1.29 6.25
C GLN A 68 -10.68 1.96 4.99
N GLY A 69 -10.05 1.78 3.84
CA GLY A 69 -10.51 2.32 2.57
C GLY A 69 -9.99 1.53 1.36
N LEU A 70 -10.32 2.06 0.19
CA LEU A 70 -9.82 1.62 -1.10
C LEU A 70 -8.94 2.71 -1.71
N MET A 71 -7.84 2.30 -2.35
CA MET A 71 -7.13 3.13 -3.32
C MET A 71 -7.53 2.67 -4.73
N ILE A 72 -8.11 3.58 -5.49
CA ILE A 72 -8.60 3.37 -6.85
C ILE A 72 -7.62 4.05 -7.81
N SER A 73 -7.07 3.31 -8.77
CA SER A 73 -6.11 3.82 -9.74
C SER A 73 -6.55 3.46 -11.15
N PRO A 74 -6.42 4.35 -12.14
CA PRO A 74 -6.53 3.93 -13.53
C PRO A 74 -5.41 2.95 -13.90
N CYS A 75 -5.72 1.98 -14.76
CA CYS A 75 -4.76 1.06 -15.40
C CYS A 75 -3.96 1.78 -16.50
N HIS A 76 -3.31 2.89 -16.15
CA HIS A 76 -2.59 3.79 -17.05
C HIS A 76 -1.51 4.57 -16.29
N ASP A 77 -0.23 4.23 -16.49
CA ASP A 77 0.88 4.78 -15.69
C ASP A 77 0.94 6.32 -15.74
N LYS A 78 0.96 6.94 -16.92
CA LYS A 78 1.08 8.41 -16.99
C LYS A 78 -0.06 9.14 -16.26
N LEU A 79 -1.26 8.58 -16.31
CA LEU A 79 -2.45 9.19 -15.71
C LEU A 79 -2.39 9.11 -14.19
N ARG A 80 -1.95 7.99 -13.58
CA ARG A 80 -1.82 7.90 -12.12
C ARG A 80 -0.84 8.91 -11.52
N TYR A 81 0.29 9.20 -12.21
CA TYR A 81 1.26 10.17 -11.72
C TYR A 81 0.69 11.59 -11.82
N ARG A 82 0.09 11.94 -12.96
CA ARG A 82 -0.61 13.23 -13.11
C ARG A 82 -1.68 13.42 -12.05
N LEU A 83 -2.49 12.39 -11.78
CA LEU A 83 -3.54 12.43 -10.77
C LEU A 83 -2.97 12.63 -9.34
N ALA A 84 -1.85 11.99 -9.03
CA ALA A 84 -1.18 12.18 -7.73
C ALA A 84 -0.61 13.60 -7.57
N GLU A 85 -0.13 14.22 -8.66
CA GLU A 85 0.28 15.63 -8.65
C GLU A 85 -0.92 16.57 -8.46
N MET A 86 -2.00 16.37 -9.23
CA MET A 86 -3.25 17.14 -9.09
C MET A 86 -3.83 17.05 -7.67
N ALA A 87 -3.70 15.89 -7.03
CA ALA A 87 -4.19 15.67 -5.68
C ALA A 87 -3.60 16.62 -4.62
N LEU A 88 -2.38 17.13 -4.83
CA LEU A 88 -1.76 18.10 -3.92
C LEU A 88 -2.45 19.48 -3.97
N GLU A 89 -3.11 19.81 -5.09
CA GLU A 89 -3.77 21.10 -5.31
C GLU A 89 -5.30 21.05 -5.22
N ASP A 90 -5.87 19.87 -4.94
CA ASP A 90 -7.31 19.72 -4.83
C ASP A 90 -7.93 20.58 -3.72
N ASP A 91 -9.20 20.94 -3.85
CA ASP A 91 -9.96 21.61 -2.77
C ASP A 91 -10.59 20.64 -1.78
N ASP A 92 -10.41 19.32 -1.98
CA ASP A 92 -10.93 18.30 -1.08
C ASP A 92 -10.32 18.45 0.33
N ALA A 93 -11.15 18.19 1.34
CA ALA A 93 -10.72 18.18 2.73
C ALA A 93 -9.66 17.09 2.95
N PRO A 94 -8.54 17.38 3.64
CA PRO A 94 -7.52 16.39 3.90
C PRO A 94 -8.05 15.28 4.81
N VAL A 95 -7.53 14.08 4.63
CA VAL A 95 -7.75 12.95 5.54
C VAL A 95 -6.56 12.88 6.48
N THR A 96 -6.79 13.31 7.72
CA THR A 96 -5.72 13.47 8.71
C THR A 96 -5.17 12.14 9.19
N ALA A 97 -3.92 12.14 9.67
CA ALA A 97 -3.32 10.97 10.31
C ALA A 97 -4.17 10.48 11.48
N ASP A 98 -4.80 11.36 12.25
CA ASP A 98 -5.66 10.96 13.38
C ASP A 98 -6.88 10.17 12.90
N MET A 99 -7.47 10.52 11.75
CA MET A 99 -8.58 9.74 11.17
C MET A 99 -8.16 8.32 10.79
N ILE A 100 -6.90 8.13 10.36
CA ILE A 100 -6.37 6.81 10.00
C ILE A 100 -5.88 6.03 11.23
N LEU A 101 -5.17 6.71 12.13
CA LEU A 101 -4.37 6.10 13.20
C LEU A 101 -5.11 6.01 14.55
N SER A 102 -6.28 6.65 14.72
CA SER A 102 -7.03 6.66 15.99
C SER A 102 -7.70 5.33 16.37
N GLY A 103 -7.45 4.25 15.63
CA GLY A 103 -8.04 2.93 15.83
C GLY A 103 -7.12 1.90 16.48
N GLU A 104 -7.63 0.67 16.58
CA GLU A 104 -6.82 -0.51 16.91
C GLU A 104 -5.78 -0.80 15.81
N ARG A 105 -4.92 -1.79 16.08
CA ARG A 105 -3.92 -2.33 15.17
C ARG A 105 -4.41 -2.49 13.72
N LEU A 106 -3.70 -1.84 12.80
CA LEU A 106 -4.08 -1.69 11.38
C LEU A 106 -3.52 -2.76 10.44
N ASP A 107 -2.90 -3.82 10.99
CA ASP A 107 -2.39 -4.92 10.16
C ASP A 107 -3.52 -5.55 9.33
N LYS A 108 -3.29 -5.65 8.01
CA LYS A 108 -4.18 -6.35 7.07
C LYS A 108 -4.42 -7.83 7.43
N TYR A 109 -3.45 -8.45 8.09
CA TYR A 109 -3.45 -9.86 8.45
C TYR A 109 -3.54 -10.04 9.97
N ARG A 110 -4.14 -11.15 10.41
CA ARG A 110 -4.12 -11.55 11.82
C ARG A 110 -2.74 -12.07 12.17
N LEU A 111 -1.92 -11.18 12.71
CA LEU A 111 -0.54 -11.45 13.06
C LEU A 111 -0.38 -11.50 14.58
N LEU A 112 0.64 -12.20 15.06
CA LEU A 112 0.98 -12.24 16.47
C LEU A 112 1.44 -10.83 16.90
N PRO A 113 1.09 -10.38 18.11
CA PRO A 113 1.71 -9.19 18.69
C PRO A 113 3.22 -9.33 18.68
N GLY A 114 3.94 -8.23 18.46
CA GLY A 114 5.38 -8.22 18.66
C GLY A 114 5.70 -8.49 20.14
N PHE A 115 6.52 -9.51 20.43
CA PHE A 115 6.89 -9.85 21.81
C PHE A 115 8.03 -8.98 22.36
N GLU A 116 8.73 -8.25 21.49
CA GLU A 116 9.83 -7.38 21.89
C GLU A 116 9.32 -5.98 22.25
N THR A 117 9.67 -5.51 23.45
CA THR A 117 9.29 -4.19 23.97
C THR A 117 10.34 -3.11 23.68
N HIS A 118 11.49 -3.46 23.11
CA HIS A 118 12.56 -2.51 22.84
C HIS A 118 12.25 -1.66 21.60
N GLU A 119 12.67 -0.40 21.64
CA GLU A 119 12.66 0.48 20.46
C GLU A 119 13.52 -0.12 19.35
N LEU A 120 13.08 0.06 18.11
CA LEU A 120 13.82 -0.34 16.93
C LEU A 120 14.41 0.91 16.28
N ASP A 121 15.72 0.97 16.07
CA ASP A 121 16.31 2.14 15.41
C ASP A 121 15.90 2.19 13.92
N VAL A 122 16.09 1.07 13.20
CA VAL A 122 15.75 0.94 11.78
C VAL A 122 15.01 -0.37 11.53
N VAL A 123 13.86 -0.30 10.85
CA VAL A 123 13.15 -1.47 10.33
C VAL A 123 13.03 -1.39 8.81
N VAL A 124 13.25 -2.52 8.12
CA VAL A 124 13.08 -2.63 6.68
C VAL A 124 11.90 -3.54 6.36
N PHE A 125 10.81 -3.00 5.83
CA PHE A 125 9.66 -3.80 5.40
C PHE A 125 9.85 -4.28 3.96
N LEU A 126 9.93 -5.58 3.77
CA LEU A 126 10.11 -6.20 2.46
C LEU A 126 8.77 -6.63 1.86
N PRO A 127 8.61 -6.52 0.53
CA PRO A 127 7.42 -6.99 -0.16
C PRO A 127 7.39 -8.52 -0.26
N GLY A 128 6.30 -9.06 -0.81
CA GLY A 128 6.11 -10.50 -1.00
C GLY A 128 7.13 -11.13 -1.95
N THR A 129 7.25 -12.46 -1.86
CA THR A 129 8.20 -13.26 -2.66
C THR A 129 8.07 -13.05 -4.17
N ASN A 130 6.86 -12.81 -4.66
CA ASN A 130 6.58 -12.62 -6.08
C ASN A 130 7.22 -11.37 -6.68
N ILE A 131 7.51 -10.34 -5.87
CA ILE A 131 7.98 -9.03 -6.36
C ILE A 131 9.28 -8.55 -5.72
N ILE A 132 9.84 -9.30 -4.76
CA ILE A 132 11.00 -8.85 -4.00
C ILE A 132 12.23 -8.56 -4.87
N ASP A 133 12.56 -9.44 -5.82
CA ASP A 133 13.71 -9.24 -6.72
C ASP A 133 13.43 -8.16 -7.79
N MET A 134 12.17 -7.79 -8.00
CA MET A 134 11.77 -6.73 -8.93
C MET A 134 11.85 -5.33 -8.33
N TYR A 135 11.72 -5.20 -7.01
CA TYR A 135 11.62 -3.89 -6.34
C TYR A 135 12.74 -3.61 -5.34
N VAL A 136 13.27 -4.60 -4.64
CA VAL A 136 14.23 -4.32 -3.57
C VAL A 136 15.64 -4.11 -4.12
N ASP A 137 16.28 -3.01 -3.72
CA ASP A 137 17.73 -2.87 -3.81
C ASP A 137 18.39 -3.71 -2.70
N PHE A 138 18.87 -4.89 -3.08
CA PHE A 138 19.53 -5.80 -2.13
C PHE A 138 20.92 -5.34 -1.69
N GLU A 139 21.57 -4.42 -2.40
CA GLU A 139 22.83 -3.84 -1.97
C GLU A 139 22.56 -2.84 -0.85
N ARG A 140 21.60 -1.93 -1.06
CA ARG A 140 21.17 -1.00 -0.02
C ARG A 140 20.60 -1.71 1.20
N LEU A 141 19.82 -2.78 1.01
CA LEU A 141 19.35 -3.63 2.11
C LEU A 141 20.52 -4.20 2.93
N ARG A 142 21.59 -4.67 2.28
CA ARG A 142 22.78 -5.18 2.97
C ARG A 142 23.43 -4.08 3.81
N GLU A 143 23.59 -2.88 3.26
CA GLU A 143 24.14 -1.74 4.00
C GLU A 143 23.32 -1.39 5.24
N LEU A 144 21.99 -1.31 5.11
CA LEU A 144 21.08 -1.02 6.21
C LEU A 144 21.22 -2.05 7.34
N VAL A 145 21.29 -3.33 7.01
CA VAL A 145 21.41 -4.40 8.01
C VAL A 145 22.78 -4.39 8.68
N TYR A 146 23.86 -4.32 7.90
CA TYR A 146 25.22 -4.50 8.41
C TYR A 146 25.83 -3.24 9.02
N ASN A 147 25.47 -2.06 8.51
CA ASN A 147 26.05 -0.79 8.95
C ASN A 147 25.10 0.00 9.85
N GLU A 148 23.78 -0.14 9.68
CA GLU A 148 22.76 0.60 10.42
C GLU A 148 21.95 -0.28 11.38
N ASN A 149 22.38 -1.53 11.59
CA ASN A 149 21.82 -2.45 12.57
C ASN A 149 20.33 -2.78 12.34
N ALA A 150 19.85 -2.64 11.09
CA ALA A 150 18.43 -2.72 10.77
C ALA A 150 17.84 -4.13 10.96
N ILE A 151 16.57 -4.19 11.36
CA ILE A 151 15.79 -5.42 11.39
C ILE A 151 14.97 -5.55 10.11
N VAL A 152 15.08 -6.70 9.45
CA VAL A 152 14.33 -7.03 8.25
C VAL A 152 12.99 -7.63 8.64
N LYS A 153 11.89 -7.05 8.15
CA LYS A 153 10.53 -7.53 8.33
C LYS A 153 9.96 -8.06 7.01
N PRO A 154 9.90 -9.39 6.81
CA PRO A 154 9.32 -9.97 5.61
C PRO A 154 7.80 -9.82 5.56
N HIS A 155 7.25 -9.77 4.34
CA HIS A 155 5.81 -9.78 4.12
C HIS A 155 5.16 -11.07 4.68
N PRO A 156 3.95 -11.04 5.26
CA PRO A 156 3.29 -12.21 5.85
C PRO A 156 3.16 -13.43 4.92
N ILE A 157 2.93 -13.20 3.63
CA ILE A 157 2.78 -14.27 2.61
C ILE A 157 4.13 -14.73 2.01
N SER A 158 5.27 -14.27 2.54
CA SER A 158 6.59 -14.65 2.03
C SER A 158 6.80 -16.17 2.12
N SER A 159 7.32 -16.79 1.05
CA SER A 159 7.55 -18.23 0.99
C SER A 159 8.63 -18.69 1.97
N ALA A 160 8.60 -19.97 2.36
CA ALA A 160 9.66 -20.55 3.20
C ALA A 160 11.06 -20.43 2.56
N GLY A 161 11.14 -20.54 1.23
CA GLY A 161 12.38 -20.36 0.49
C GLY A 161 12.92 -18.94 0.61
N LEU A 162 12.06 -17.92 0.52
CA LEU A 162 12.48 -16.53 0.75
C LEU A 162 12.93 -16.33 2.20
N MET A 163 12.20 -16.86 3.18
CA MET A 163 12.60 -16.76 4.58
C MET A 163 13.99 -17.37 4.80
N HIS A 164 14.26 -18.57 4.26
CA HIS A 164 15.56 -19.20 4.36
C HIS A 164 16.69 -18.39 3.69
N ARG A 165 16.41 -17.81 2.51
CA ARG A 165 17.35 -16.90 1.83
C ARG A 165 17.69 -15.69 2.70
N LEU A 166 16.68 -15.02 3.27
CA LEU A 166 16.88 -13.85 4.11
C LEU A 166 17.65 -14.19 5.38
N GLU A 167 17.32 -15.28 6.08
CA GLU A 167 18.05 -15.71 7.29
C GLU A 167 19.50 -16.08 6.99
N SER A 168 19.76 -16.68 5.82
CA SER A 168 21.13 -16.99 5.39
C SER A 168 21.91 -15.72 5.04
N MET A 169 21.24 -14.72 4.46
CA MET A 169 21.84 -13.43 4.13
C MET A 169 22.02 -12.52 5.35
N PHE A 170 21.15 -12.61 6.36
CA PHE A 170 21.07 -11.69 7.50
C PHE A 170 20.79 -12.43 8.82
N PRO A 171 21.70 -13.31 9.28
CA PRO A 171 21.43 -14.17 10.44
C PRO A 171 21.07 -13.38 11.70
N GLY A 172 19.94 -13.71 12.32
CA GLY A 172 19.48 -13.07 13.56
C GLY A 172 18.96 -11.64 13.38
N ARG A 173 18.77 -11.19 12.14
CA ARG A 173 18.24 -9.85 11.80
C ARG A 173 16.92 -9.89 11.06
N VAL A 174 16.33 -11.06 10.87
CA VAL A 174 15.07 -11.23 10.17
C VAL A 174 13.98 -11.54 11.19
N ALA A 175 13.00 -10.67 11.28
CA ALA A 175 11.83 -10.87 12.13
C ALA A 175 10.91 -11.95 11.55
N SER A 176 10.11 -12.57 12.41
CA SER A 176 9.13 -13.56 11.95
C SER A 176 8.11 -12.92 11.00
N ARG A 177 7.79 -13.61 9.89
CA ARG A 177 6.69 -13.19 9.00
C ARG A 177 5.32 -13.14 9.72
N ARG A 178 5.19 -13.85 10.85
CA ARG A 178 3.96 -13.89 11.67
C ARG A 178 3.85 -12.77 12.70
N GLU A 179 4.92 -12.05 12.99
CA GLU A 179 4.89 -10.87 13.86
C GLU A 179 4.20 -9.70 13.16
N SER A 180 3.58 -8.82 13.95
CA SER A 180 2.98 -7.58 13.49
C SER A 180 3.95 -6.71 12.70
N GLY A 181 3.52 -6.23 11.53
CA GLY A 181 4.23 -5.13 10.88
C GLY A 181 3.95 -3.80 11.60
N TYR A 182 2.68 -3.59 11.98
CA TYR A 182 2.24 -2.38 12.66
C TYR A 182 2.94 -2.12 14.01
N ASP A 183 3.09 -3.14 14.87
CA ASP A 183 3.76 -2.98 16.17
C ASP A 183 5.25 -2.66 15.99
N MET A 184 5.90 -3.24 14.97
CA MET A 184 7.28 -2.91 14.63
C MET A 184 7.38 -1.48 14.11
N LEU A 185 6.45 -1.06 13.26
CA LEU A 185 6.36 0.31 12.75
C LEU A 185 6.23 1.31 13.90
N CYS A 186 5.34 1.06 14.86
CA CYS A 186 5.13 1.92 16.02
C CYS A 186 6.42 2.14 16.82
N ARG A 187 7.20 1.07 17.03
CA ARG A 187 8.47 1.08 17.77
C ARG A 187 9.67 1.59 16.98
N ALA A 188 9.58 1.68 15.66
CA ALA A 188 10.68 2.07 14.80
C ALA A 188 10.92 3.59 14.80
N LYS A 189 12.16 4.05 14.86
CA LYS A 189 12.52 5.46 14.64
C LYS A 189 12.59 5.79 13.15
N ARG A 190 13.19 4.89 12.38
CA ARG A 190 13.37 4.97 10.93
C ARG A 190 12.80 3.74 10.24
N VAL A 191 12.18 3.97 9.09
CA VAL A 191 11.46 2.95 8.34
C VAL A 191 11.95 2.94 6.90
N CYS A 192 12.46 1.79 6.44
CA CYS A 192 12.88 1.60 5.07
C CYS A 192 11.86 0.70 4.34
N VAL A 193 11.45 1.10 3.14
CA VAL A 193 10.41 0.39 2.38
C VAL A 193 10.67 0.42 0.89
N THR A 194 9.97 -0.43 0.14
CA THR A 194 9.75 -0.19 -1.29
C THR A 194 8.51 0.66 -1.51
N THR A 195 8.40 1.35 -2.65
CA THR A 195 7.19 2.12 -2.99
C THR A 195 5.98 1.24 -3.32
N ASN A 196 6.10 -0.08 -3.18
CA ASN A 196 4.97 -1.01 -3.18
C ASN A 196 4.37 -1.23 -1.78
N SER A 197 4.97 -0.65 -0.74
CA SER A 197 4.56 -0.87 0.63
C SER A 197 3.66 0.24 1.14
N GLU A 198 2.51 -0.16 1.69
CA GLU A 198 1.64 0.73 2.45
C GLU A 198 2.29 1.19 3.77
N MET A 199 3.21 0.39 4.33
CA MET A 199 3.86 0.66 5.62
C MET A 199 4.64 1.98 5.63
N GLY A 200 5.22 2.39 4.51
CA GLY A 200 5.93 3.68 4.45
C GLY A 200 4.98 4.86 4.40
N LEU A 201 3.79 4.73 3.79
CA LEU A 201 2.75 5.76 3.87
C LEU A 201 2.27 5.92 5.32
N MET A 202 2.08 4.81 6.03
CA MET A 202 1.77 4.86 7.48
C MET A 202 2.89 5.52 8.28
N ALA A 203 4.15 5.22 7.97
CA ALA A 203 5.31 5.84 8.63
C ALA A 203 5.35 7.37 8.41
N ILE A 204 5.00 7.84 7.20
CA ILE A 204 4.86 9.27 6.91
C ILE A 204 3.76 9.90 7.77
N LEU A 205 2.58 9.26 7.88
CA LEU A 205 1.49 9.75 8.74
C LEU A 205 1.89 9.81 10.23
N MET A 206 2.71 8.86 10.67
CA MET A 206 3.32 8.82 12.01
C MET A 206 4.49 9.80 12.19
N ASN A 207 4.83 10.60 11.17
CA ASN A 207 5.94 11.54 11.17
C ASN A 207 7.30 10.90 11.47
N LYS A 208 7.52 9.67 10.98
CA LYS A 208 8.79 8.92 11.09
C LYS A 208 9.71 9.22 9.92
N ASP A 209 11.01 8.97 10.09
CA ASP A 209 11.94 9.02 8.96
C ASP A 209 11.71 7.82 8.03
N VAL A 210 11.56 8.10 6.73
CA VAL A 210 11.23 7.11 5.71
C VAL A 210 12.28 7.12 4.60
N GLU A 211 12.88 5.97 4.35
CA GLU A 211 13.78 5.73 3.22
C GLU A 211 13.13 4.76 2.21
N VAL A 212 13.15 5.14 0.93
CA VAL A 212 12.77 4.24 -0.16
C VAL A 212 14.00 3.47 -0.63
N ILE A 213 13.91 2.13 -0.64
CA ILE A 213 14.97 1.21 -1.08
C ILE A 213 14.60 0.48 -2.37
N ASP A 214 13.89 1.18 -3.25
CA ASP A 214 13.58 0.67 -4.58
C ASP A 214 14.86 0.55 -5.42
N ARG A 215 15.01 -0.55 -6.14
CA ARG A 215 16.02 -0.64 -7.19
C ARG A 215 15.69 0.34 -8.32
N SER A 216 16.73 0.86 -8.97
CA SER A 216 16.61 1.93 -9.99
C SER A 216 15.64 1.64 -11.15
N ASN A 217 15.42 0.38 -11.48
CA ASN A 217 14.52 -0.07 -12.55
C ASN A 217 13.22 -0.71 -12.04
N ALA A 218 12.81 -0.45 -10.80
CA ALA A 218 11.53 -0.90 -10.24
C ALA A 218 10.36 -0.35 -11.08
N GLN A 219 9.69 -1.24 -11.82
CA GLN A 219 8.56 -0.84 -12.67
C GLN A 219 7.23 -1.04 -11.96
N ARG A 220 6.43 0.02 -11.95
CA ARG A 220 5.02 0.00 -11.54
C ARG A 220 4.71 -0.48 -10.09
N PRO A 221 5.48 -0.09 -9.06
CA PRO A 221 5.01 -0.30 -7.69
C PRO A 221 3.66 0.38 -7.48
N ILE A 222 2.76 -0.26 -6.73
CA ILE A 222 1.34 0.16 -6.66
C ILE A 222 1.14 1.55 -6.05
N TYR A 223 2.02 1.98 -5.14
CA TYR A 223 1.95 3.30 -4.48
C TYR A 223 2.99 4.30 -4.98
N LYS A 224 3.78 3.98 -6.02
CA LYS A 224 4.92 4.81 -6.44
C LYS A 224 4.53 6.26 -6.75
N GLN A 225 3.41 6.46 -7.43
CA GLN A 225 2.87 7.79 -7.73
C GLN A 225 2.62 8.63 -6.47
N ILE A 226 2.21 7.99 -5.37
CA ILE A 226 1.94 8.66 -4.10
C ILE A 226 3.26 9.02 -3.42
N TYR A 227 4.22 8.08 -3.40
CA TYR A 227 5.56 8.36 -2.87
C TYR A 227 6.24 9.49 -3.63
N ASP A 228 6.24 9.46 -4.96
CA ASP A 228 6.90 10.47 -5.79
C ASP A 228 6.27 11.86 -5.60
N ALA A 229 4.94 11.95 -5.44
CA ALA A 229 4.26 13.22 -5.16
C ALA A 229 4.60 13.80 -3.77
N VAL A 230 4.74 12.94 -2.76
CA VAL A 230 4.86 13.34 -1.35
C VAL A 230 6.30 13.51 -0.87
N MET A 231 7.24 12.66 -1.32
CA MET A 231 8.58 12.57 -0.71
C MET A 231 9.43 13.84 -0.88
N HIS A 232 9.15 14.63 -1.92
CA HIS A 232 9.84 15.89 -2.22
C HIS A 232 9.21 17.12 -1.53
N GLN A 233 8.07 16.94 -0.86
CA GLN A 233 7.40 18.03 -0.15
C GLN A 233 8.13 18.37 1.15
N SER A 234 8.07 19.65 1.54
CA SER A 234 8.68 20.14 2.78
C SER A 234 8.05 19.50 4.03
N ASP A 235 6.72 19.35 4.02
CA ASP A 235 5.97 18.60 5.02
C ASP A 235 5.28 17.41 4.35
N ARG A 236 5.95 16.26 4.42
CA ARG A 236 5.49 14.99 3.82
C ARG A 236 4.18 14.51 4.45
N LYS A 237 3.97 14.76 5.75
CA LYS A 237 2.75 14.33 6.44
C LYS A 237 1.56 15.12 5.93
N ILE A 238 1.65 16.45 5.92
CA ILE A 238 0.55 17.31 5.42
C ILE A 238 0.26 17.02 3.95
N ALA A 239 1.30 16.85 3.13
CA ALA A 239 1.12 16.48 1.72
C ALA A 239 0.41 15.14 1.56
N LEU A 240 0.77 14.13 2.35
CA LEU A 240 0.09 12.84 2.32
C LEU A 240 -1.36 12.95 2.79
N GLU A 241 -1.65 13.66 3.88
CA GLU A 241 -3.03 13.88 4.36
C GLU A 241 -3.89 14.56 3.28
N LYS A 242 -3.29 15.48 2.51
CA LYS A 242 -3.95 16.11 1.35
C LYS A 242 -4.26 15.10 0.25
N VAL A 243 -3.25 14.32 -0.14
CA VAL A 243 -3.39 13.27 -1.16
C VAL A 243 -4.43 12.22 -0.74
N LEU A 244 -4.45 11.79 0.52
CA LEU A 244 -5.44 10.84 1.06
C LEU A 244 -6.87 11.39 1.06
N GLY A 245 -7.04 12.71 1.09
CA GLY A 245 -8.34 13.37 0.97
C GLY A 245 -8.81 13.61 -0.46
N SER A 246 -7.91 13.53 -1.44
CA SER A 246 -8.17 13.91 -2.84
C SER A 246 -8.94 12.85 -3.62
N ARG A 247 -9.91 13.32 -4.42
CA ARG A 247 -10.62 12.51 -5.42
C ARG A 247 -9.71 12.11 -6.59
N HIS A 248 -8.73 12.93 -6.94
CA HIS A 248 -7.79 12.61 -8.02
C HIS A 248 -6.84 11.48 -7.61
N ALA A 249 -6.41 11.44 -6.35
CA ALA A 249 -5.59 10.33 -5.85
C ALA A 249 -6.38 9.01 -5.64
N GLY A 250 -7.71 9.05 -5.79
CA GLY A 250 -8.55 7.85 -5.82
C GLY A 250 -8.76 7.18 -4.47
N PHE A 251 -8.64 7.91 -3.36
CA PHE A 251 -8.89 7.36 -2.03
C PHE A 251 -10.39 7.43 -1.68
N TYR A 252 -10.95 6.28 -1.30
CA TYR A 252 -12.32 6.14 -0.84
C TYR A 252 -12.36 5.44 0.53
N TRP A 253 -12.84 6.17 1.55
CA TRP A 253 -12.84 5.72 2.93
C TRP A 253 -14.21 5.24 3.41
N THR A 254 -14.23 4.34 4.40
CA THR A 254 -15.45 3.74 4.97
C THR A 254 -16.42 4.74 5.63
N TRP A 255 -15.94 5.93 6.01
CA TRP A 255 -16.78 7.01 6.56
C TRP A 255 -17.31 7.98 5.51
N GLN A 256 -16.95 7.82 4.24
CA GLN A 256 -17.44 8.66 3.14
C GLN A 256 -18.69 8.04 2.51
N ASP A 257 -19.59 8.89 1.99
CA ASP A 257 -20.79 8.43 1.32
C ASP A 257 -20.49 7.81 -0.07
N LYS A 258 -21.48 7.11 -0.63
CA LYS A 258 -21.35 6.40 -1.91
C LYS A 258 -21.03 7.31 -3.10
N GLY A 259 -21.43 8.59 -3.06
CA GLY A 259 -21.15 9.56 -4.11
C GLY A 259 -19.67 9.84 -4.28
N ARG A 260 -18.82 9.46 -3.30
CA ARG A 260 -17.37 9.55 -3.42
C ARG A 260 -16.81 8.72 -4.58
N ALA A 261 -17.36 7.53 -4.84
CA ALA A 261 -16.92 6.71 -5.96
C ALA A 261 -17.14 7.42 -7.30
N GLU A 262 -18.31 8.04 -7.50
CA GLU A 262 -18.64 8.83 -8.70
C GLU A 262 -17.72 10.04 -8.86
N GLN A 263 -17.39 10.73 -7.75
CA GLN A 263 -16.45 11.86 -7.78
C GLN A 263 -15.05 11.44 -8.23
N ILE A 264 -14.55 10.31 -7.73
CA ILE A 264 -13.25 9.75 -8.11
C ILE A 264 -13.25 9.37 -9.59
N VAL A 265 -14.26 8.61 -10.04
CA VAL A 265 -14.36 8.18 -11.45
C VAL A 265 -14.45 9.38 -12.38
N THR A 266 -15.23 10.39 -12.01
CA THR A 266 -15.36 11.63 -12.79
C THR A 266 -14.03 12.38 -12.88
N ALA A 267 -13.29 12.49 -11.77
CA ALA A 267 -11.98 13.12 -11.74
C ALA A 267 -10.98 12.40 -12.66
N ILE A 268 -10.94 11.07 -12.60
CA ILE A 268 -10.09 10.24 -13.48
C ILE A 268 -10.45 10.44 -14.95
N ARG A 269 -11.74 10.41 -15.30
CA ARG A 269 -12.22 10.62 -16.68
C ARG A 269 -11.88 12.01 -17.20
N ASN A 270 -12.07 13.05 -16.38
CA ASN A 270 -11.72 14.42 -16.76
C ASN A 270 -10.22 14.56 -17.02
N ALA A 271 -9.37 14.00 -16.15
CA ALA A 271 -7.92 14.02 -16.32
C ALA A 271 -7.43 13.20 -17.52
N ALA A 272 -8.16 12.15 -17.91
CA ALA A 272 -7.85 11.36 -19.10
C ALA A 272 -8.16 12.11 -20.42
N ASN A 273 -9.09 13.05 -20.39
CA ASN A 273 -9.56 13.81 -21.57
C ASN A 273 -8.91 15.20 -21.71
N ALA A 274 -8.15 15.65 -20.72
CA ALA A 274 -7.50 16.96 -20.68
C ALA A 274 -6.06 16.90 -21.20
#